data_AF-A0A9E5ZYQ1-F1
#
_entry.id   AF-A0A9E5ZYQ1-F1
#
_cell.length_a   1.000
_cell.length_b   1.000
_cell.length_c   1.000
_cell.angle_alpha   90.00
_cell.angle_beta   90.00
_cell.angle_gamma   90.00
#
_symmetry.space_group_name_H-M   'P 1'
#
loop_
_entity.id
_entity.type
_entity.pdbx_description
1 polymer ?
#
loop_
_entity_poly.entity_id
_entity_poly.type
_entity_poly.pdbx_seq_one_letter_code
_entity_poly.pdbx_strand_id
1 'polypeptide(L)'
;MLEAIRNFGQDGAVLLLGLSIGAAWVVTMVAPNASYDHLSAGNADKHVRELLKSASDPIAVILLVAGGLAILGGAFVAGITSFLAAFGFFTNRWTLANFKRGETPPDAKEKRKAQRAIAVSLTLVFALVAAVAAGLALFGI
;
A
#
# COMPACT_ATOMS: atom_id res chain seq x y z
N MET A 1 -4.96 25.43 22.55
CA MET A 1 -3.75 24.91 21.86
C MET A 1 -3.77 23.39 21.75
N LEU A 2 -3.96 22.64 22.84
CA LEU A 2 -4.00 21.17 22.81
C LEU A 2 -5.07 20.61 21.83
N GLU A 3 -6.26 21.22 21.82
CA GLU A 3 -7.37 20.83 20.96
C GLU A 3 -7.10 21.09 19.47
N ALA A 4 -6.43 22.21 19.14
CA ALA A 4 -6.01 22.50 17.78
C ALA A 4 -4.96 21.50 17.27
N ILE A 5 -4.03 21.07 18.13
CA ILE A 5 -3.04 20.04 17.81
C ILE A 5 -3.73 18.68 17.57
N ARG A 6 -4.72 18.32 18.41
CA ARG A 6 -5.49 17.09 18.24
C ARG A 6 -6.26 17.06 16.92
N ASN A 7 -7.01 18.13 16.63
CA ASN A 7 -7.78 18.24 15.40
C ASN A 7 -6.87 18.18 14.17
N PHE A 8 -5.74 18.91 14.19
CA PHE A 8 -4.75 18.85 13.11
C PHE A 8 -4.17 17.44 12.91
N GLY A 9 -3.84 16.74 14.00
CA GLY A 9 -3.35 15.37 13.95
C GLY A 9 -4.38 14.40 13.36
N GLN A 10 -5.62 14.47 13.84
CA GLN A 10 -6.69 13.59 13.38
C GLN A 10 -7.08 13.84 11.92
N ASP A 11 -7.29 15.10 11.53
CA ASP A 11 -7.64 15.46 10.15
C ASP A 11 -6.52 15.11 9.17
N GLY A 12 -5.27 15.40 9.55
CA GLY A 12 -4.09 15.06 8.78
C GLY A 12 -3.93 13.54 8.61
N ALA A 13 -4.18 12.76 9.67
CA ALA A 13 -4.15 11.31 9.60
C ALA A 13 -5.21 10.75 8.64
N VAL A 14 -6.46 11.21 8.76
CA VAL A 14 -7.56 10.78 7.88
C VAL A 14 -7.24 11.08 6.42
N LEU A 15 -6.71 12.26 6.13
CA LEU A 15 -6.34 12.66 4.76
C LEU A 15 -5.24 11.74 4.19
N LEU A 16 -4.17 11.50 4.94
CA LEU A 16 -3.06 10.68 4.48
C LEU A 16 -3.42 9.19 4.38
N LEU A 17 -4.27 8.68 5.28
CA LEU A 17 -4.84 7.33 5.18
C LEU A 17 -5.69 7.20 3.91
N GLY A 18 -6.58 8.16 3.65
CA GLY A 18 -7.37 8.21 2.42
C GLY A 18 -6.53 8.24 1.15
N LEU A 19 -5.48 9.07 1.14
CA LEU A 19 -4.54 9.16 0.01
C LEU A 19 -3.80 7.83 -0.20
N SER A 20 -3.38 7.16 0.87
CA SER A 20 -2.70 5.86 0.81
C SER A 20 -3.61 4.76 0.22
N ILE A 21 -4.87 4.72 0.64
CA ILE A 21 -5.88 3.78 0.12
C ILE A 21 -6.11 4.04 -1.38
N GLY A 22 -6.29 5.31 -1.76
CA GLY A 22 -6.47 5.69 -3.16
C GLY A 22 -5.27 5.32 -4.03
N ALA A 23 -4.05 5.59 -3.57
CA ALA A 23 -2.82 5.21 -4.26
C ALA A 23 -2.70 3.68 -4.42
N ALA A 24 -3.00 2.92 -3.37
CA ALA A 24 -3.00 1.46 -3.41
C ALA A 24 -4.01 0.94 -4.44
N TRP A 25 -5.24 1.46 -4.44
CA TRP A 25 -6.27 1.10 -5.41
C TRP A 25 -5.84 1.34 -6.86
N VAL A 26 -5.27 2.52 -7.14
CA VAL A 26 -4.78 2.87 -8.49
C VAL A 26 -3.73 1.86 -8.96
N VAL A 27 -2.80 1.51 -8.10
CA VAL A 27 -1.68 0.60 -8.43
C VAL A 27 -2.13 -0.86 -8.57
N THR A 28 -3.15 -1.30 -7.83
CA THR A 28 -3.63 -2.69 -7.87
C THR A 28 -4.73 -2.97 -8.88
N MET A 29 -5.52 -1.95 -9.25
CA MET A 29 -6.71 -2.13 -10.11
C MET A 29 -6.60 -1.32 -11.40
N VAL A 30 -6.49 0.00 -11.28
CA VAL A 30 -6.61 0.93 -12.43
C VAL A 30 -5.43 0.77 -13.39
N ALA A 31 -4.20 0.88 -12.88
CA ALA A 31 -3.00 0.83 -13.71
C ALA A 31 -2.78 -0.56 -14.35
N PRO A 32 -3.05 -1.69 -13.67
CA PRO A 32 -3.05 -2.99 -14.32
C PRO A 32 -4.06 -3.10 -15.46
N ASN A 33 -5.32 -2.68 -15.27
CA ASN A 33 -6.33 -2.73 -16.32
C ASN A 33 -5.89 -1.92 -17.55
N ALA A 34 -5.48 -0.67 -17.34
CA ALA A 34 -4.97 0.18 -18.42
C ALA A 34 -3.74 -0.42 -19.12
N SER A 35 -2.86 -1.11 -18.36
CA SER A 35 -1.67 -1.76 -18.92
C SER A 35 -2.03 -2.95 -19.81
N TYR A 36 -3.01 -3.77 -19.43
CA TYR A 36 -3.45 -4.91 -20.26
C TYR A 36 -4.20 -4.49 -21.52
N ASP A 37 -4.82 -3.32 -21.51
CA ASP A 37 -5.51 -2.77 -22.68
C ASP A 37 -4.53 -2.27 -23.75
N HIS A 38 -3.35 -1.78 -23.35
CA HIS A 38 -2.42 -1.07 -24.25
C HIS A 38 -1.07 -1.79 -24.47
N LEU A 39 -0.75 -2.81 -23.68
CA LEU A 39 0.52 -3.54 -23.78
C LEU A 39 0.29 -5.03 -24.05
N SER A 40 1.27 -5.67 -24.69
CA SER A 40 1.29 -7.13 -24.76
C SER A 40 1.38 -7.73 -23.34
N ALA A 41 0.73 -8.88 -23.12
CA ALA A 41 0.57 -9.46 -21.79
C ALA A 41 1.88 -9.56 -20.97
N GLY A 42 3.00 -9.92 -21.61
CA GLY A 42 4.30 -10.00 -20.93
C GLY A 42 4.90 -8.65 -20.55
N ASN A 43 4.63 -7.59 -21.32
CA ASN A 43 5.07 -6.23 -21.01
C ASN A 43 4.17 -5.60 -19.94
N ALA A 44 2.85 -5.86 -19.98
CA ALA A 44 1.91 -5.48 -18.93
C ALA A 44 2.29 -6.11 -17.58
N ASP A 45 2.63 -7.41 -17.57
CA ASP A 45 3.11 -8.12 -16.38
C ASP A 45 4.32 -7.46 -15.73
N LYS A 46 5.31 -7.11 -16.56
CA LYS A 46 6.53 -6.45 -16.10
C LYS A 46 6.22 -5.06 -15.54
N HIS A 47 5.41 -4.27 -16.25
CA HIS A 47 4.99 -2.95 -15.80
C HIS A 47 4.31 -3.03 -14.44
N VAL A 48 3.28 -3.87 -14.28
CA VAL A 48 2.50 -3.99 -13.04
C VAL A 48 3.40 -4.36 -11.86
N ARG A 49 4.34 -5.29 -12.07
CA ARG A 49 5.30 -5.67 -11.02
C ARG A 49 6.22 -4.52 -10.62
N GLU A 50 6.76 -3.79 -11.59
CA GLU A 50 7.64 -2.66 -11.34
C GLU A 50 6.88 -1.51 -10.64
N LEU A 51 5.64 -1.28 -11.04
CA LEU A 51 4.74 -0.29 -10.43
C LEU A 51 4.44 -0.63 -8.97
N LEU A 52 4.01 -1.87 -8.68
CA LEU A 52 3.74 -2.33 -7.31
C LEU A 52 4.98 -2.17 -6.41
N LYS A 53 6.15 -2.54 -6.93
CA LYS A 53 7.42 -2.40 -6.20
C LYS A 53 7.76 -0.94 -5.94
N SER A 54 7.59 -0.06 -6.92
CA SER A 54 7.94 1.36 -6.82
C SER A 54 6.97 2.16 -5.96
N ALA A 55 5.69 1.79 -5.96
CA ALA A 55 4.66 2.47 -5.18
C ALA A 55 4.62 2.04 -3.72
N SER A 56 5.18 0.87 -3.39
CA SER A 56 5.14 0.33 -2.02
C SER A 56 5.82 1.24 -0.99
N ASP A 57 7.01 1.81 -1.26
CA ASP A 57 7.67 2.67 -0.26
C ASP A 57 6.95 4.00 -0.04
N PRO A 58 6.57 4.75 -1.09
CA PRO A 58 5.84 6.00 -0.88
C PRO A 58 4.57 5.78 -0.06
N ILE A 59 3.79 4.73 -0.37
CA ILE A 59 2.57 4.41 0.39
C ILE A 59 2.91 4.07 1.84
N ALA A 60 3.95 3.24 2.08
CA ALA A 60 4.38 2.89 3.43
C ALA A 60 4.80 4.13 4.25
N VAL A 61 5.55 5.06 3.64
CA VAL A 61 5.98 6.31 4.30
C VAL A 61 4.78 7.19 4.64
N ILE A 62 3.83 7.32 3.72
CA ILE A 62 2.61 8.11 3.98
C ILE A 62 1.83 7.50 5.16
N LEU A 63 1.70 6.17 5.22
CA LEU A 63 1.06 5.47 6.34
C LEU A 63 1.82 5.64 7.67
N LEU A 64 3.16 5.69 7.66
CA LEU A 64 3.93 6.02 8.85
C LEU A 64 3.64 7.45 9.34
N VAL A 65 3.64 8.43 8.43
CA VAL A 65 3.32 9.82 8.81
C VAL A 65 1.89 9.92 9.32
N ALA A 66 0.94 9.24 8.65
CA ALA A 66 -0.45 9.19 9.07
C ALA A 66 -0.61 8.56 10.47
N GLY A 67 0.13 7.50 10.77
CA GLY A 67 0.10 6.86 12.09
C GLY A 67 0.63 7.78 13.20
N GLY A 68 1.71 8.52 12.92
CA GLY A 68 2.22 9.53 13.85
C GLY A 68 1.22 10.67 14.08
N LEU A 69 0.55 11.14 13.03
CA LEU A 69 -0.50 12.14 13.13
C LEU A 69 -1.72 11.63 13.89
N ALA A 70 -2.12 10.37 13.70
CA ALA A 70 -3.24 9.76 14.42
C ALA A 70 -2.97 9.70 15.93
N ILE A 71 -1.76 9.31 16.33
CA ILE A 71 -1.33 9.29 17.73
C ILE A 71 -1.33 10.71 18.31
N LEU A 72 -0.80 11.68 17.56
CA LEU A 72 -0.82 13.09 17.95
C LEU A 72 -2.26 13.64 18.07
N GLY A 73 -3.17 13.13 17.24
CA GLY A 73 -4.62 13.37 17.30
C GLY A 73 -5.33 12.71 18.48
N GLY A 74 -4.70 11.72 19.12
CA GLY A 74 -5.28 10.92 20.21
C GLY A 74 -5.96 9.63 19.77
N ALA A 75 -5.98 9.33 18.47
CA ALA A 75 -6.49 8.08 17.88
C ALA A 75 -5.38 7.01 17.88
N PHE A 76 -5.10 6.45 19.06
CA PHE A 76 -3.99 5.52 19.25
C PHE A 76 -4.16 4.22 18.47
N VAL A 77 -5.37 3.67 18.40
CA VAL A 77 -5.62 2.39 17.72
C VAL A 77 -5.50 2.58 16.21
N ALA A 78 -6.03 3.68 15.66
CA ALA A 78 -5.80 4.07 14.27
C ALA A 78 -4.31 4.20 13.96
N GLY A 79 -3.54 4.83 14.85
CA GLY A 79 -2.10 4.99 14.71
C GLY A 79 -1.35 3.65 14.60
N ILE A 80 -1.61 2.74 15.53
CA ILE A 80 -1.02 1.39 15.54
C ILE A 80 -1.43 0.61 14.28
N THR A 81 -2.70 0.69 13.89
CA THR A 81 -3.22 0.01 12.70
C THR A 81 -2.59 0.57 11.42
N SER A 82 -2.35 1.89 11.36
CA SER A 82 -1.62 2.54 10.27
C SER A 82 -0.17 2.07 10.18
N PHE A 83 0.52 1.92 11.32
CA PHE A 83 1.87 1.36 11.34
C PHE A 83 1.92 -0.10 10.90
N LEU A 84 0.91 -0.90 11.26
CA LEU A 84 0.77 -2.27 10.77
C LEU A 84 0.61 -2.32 9.24
N ALA A 85 -0.24 -1.44 8.69
CA ALA A 85 -0.38 -1.30 7.25
C ALA A 85 0.95 -0.87 6.59
N ALA A 86 1.65 0.12 7.15
CA ALA A 86 2.94 0.58 6.65
C ALA A 86 3.98 -0.54 6.60
N PHE A 87 4.09 -1.32 7.68
CA PHE A 87 4.95 -2.50 7.73
C PHE A 87 4.59 -3.51 6.64
N GLY A 88 3.29 -3.72 6.41
CA GLY A 88 2.79 -4.52 5.30
C GLY A 88 3.26 -4.07 3.93
N PHE A 89 3.24 -2.77 3.64
CA PHE A 89 3.75 -2.24 2.38
C PHE A 89 5.28 -2.36 2.25
N PHE A 90 6.04 -2.20 3.34
CA PHE A 90 7.49 -2.47 3.30
C PHE A 90 7.82 -3.94 3.05
N THR A 91 7.10 -4.86 3.72
CA THR A 91 7.29 -6.30 3.48
C THR A 91 6.89 -6.70 2.07
N ASN A 92 5.89 -6.03 1.48
CA ASN A 92 5.51 -6.23 0.08
C ASN A 92 6.67 -5.89 -0.87
N ARG A 93 7.37 -4.76 -0.64
CA ARG A 93 8.59 -4.43 -1.40
C ARG A 93 9.66 -5.50 -1.23
N TRP A 94 9.91 -5.97 -0.01
CA TRP A 94 10.96 -6.98 0.23
C TRP A 94 10.64 -8.30 -0.45
N THR A 95 9.37 -8.73 -0.36
CA THR A 95 8.85 -9.89 -1.07
C THR A 95 9.10 -9.70 -2.57
N LEU A 96 8.71 -8.56 -3.14
CA LEU A 96 8.93 -8.22 -4.56
C LEU A 96 10.40 -8.07 -4.97
N ALA A 97 11.27 -7.63 -4.06
CA ALA A 97 12.69 -7.33 -4.29
C ALA A 97 13.59 -8.56 -4.21
N ASN A 98 13.29 -9.53 -3.33
CA ASN A 98 14.08 -10.76 -3.17
C ASN A 98 13.99 -11.71 -4.37
N PHE A 99 13.03 -11.50 -5.27
CA PHE A 99 12.96 -12.23 -6.54
C PHE A 99 13.93 -11.61 -7.58
N LYS A 100 15.24 -11.84 -7.39
CA LYS A 100 16.33 -11.41 -8.28
C LYS A 100 16.17 -11.97 -9.69
N ARG A 101 16.44 -11.10 -10.67
CA ARG A 101 16.69 -11.41 -12.09
C ARG A 101 17.79 -12.46 -12.20
N GLY A 102 17.57 -13.57 -12.90
CA GLY A 102 18.69 -14.39 -13.38
C GLY A 102 18.38 -15.85 -13.67
N GLU A 103 17.59 -16.52 -12.82
CA GLU A 103 17.27 -17.92 -13.07
C GLU A 103 15.95 -17.98 -13.83
N THR A 104 16.01 -18.42 -15.08
CA THR A 104 14.86 -18.88 -15.86
C THR A 104 14.77 -20.39 -15.70
N PRO A 105 14.03 -20.91 -14.69
CA PRO A 105 13.53 -22.27 -14.78
C PRO A 105 12.52 -22.36 -15.93
N PRO A 106 12.34 -23.54 -16.54
CA PRO A 106 11.35 -23.78 -17.60
C PRO A 106 9.91 -23.31 -17.24
N ASP A 107 9.56 -23.22 -15.93
CA ASP A 107 8.25 -22.76 -15.43
C ASP A 107 8.15 -21.24 -15.16
N ALA A 108 9.04 -20.43 -15.74
CA ALA A 108 9.16 -19.00 -15.43
C ALA A 108 7.87 -18.18 -15.66
N LYS A 109 6.99 -18.59 -16.58
CA LYS A 109 5.72 -17.88 -16.84
C LYS A 109 4.70 -18.08 -15.71
N GLU A 110 4.57 -19.31 -15.23
CA GLU A 110 3.60 -19.66 -14.19
C GLU A 110 4.00 -19.07 -12.83
N LYS A 111 5.30 -19.12 -12.51
CA LYS A 111 5.86 -18.47 -11.32
C LYS A 111 5.68 -16.94 -11.33
N ARG A 112 5.83 -16.27 -12.48
CA ARG A 112 5.60 -14.82 -12.61
C ARG A 112 4.13 -14.44 -12.42
N LYS A 113 3.20 -15.24 -12.95
CA LYS A 113 1.76 -15.04 -12.77
C LYS A 113 1.35 -15.19 -11.29
N ALA A 114 1.85 -16.22 -10.62
CA ALA A 114 1.65 -16.42 -9.18
C ALA A 114 2.24 -15.27 -8.35
N GLN A 115 3.45 -14.81 -8.69
CA GLN A 115 4.09 -13.66 -8.03
C GLN A 115 3.27 -12.37 -8.14
N ARG A 116 2.70 -12.10 -9.33
CA ARG A 116 1.82 -10.93 -9.53
C ARG A 116 0.56 -11.04 -8.68
N ALA A 117 -0.08 -12.21 -8.67
CA ALA A 117 -1.29 -12.43 -7.87
C ALA A 117 -1.02 -12.23 -6.37
N ILE A 118 0.10 -12.75 -5.86
CA ILE A 118 0.52 -12.57 -4.46
C ILE A 118 0.79 -11.10 -4.14
N ALA A 119 1.48 -10.38 -5.02
CA ALA A 119 1.77 -8.96 -4.78
C ALA A 119 0.50 -8.10 -4.78
N VAL A 120 -0.40 -8.33 -5.73
CA VAL A 120 -1.69 -7.63 -5.79
C VAL A 120 -2.54 -7.97 -4.56
N SER A 121 -2.65 -9.24 -4.18
CA SER A 121 -3.44 -9.64 -3.01
C SER A 121 -2.88 -9.06 -1.72
N LEU A 122 -1.56 -9.11 -1.53
CA LEU A 122 -0.92 -8.54 -0.34
C LEU A 122 -1.11 -7.02 -0.26
N THR A 123 -1.00 -6.33 -1.40
CA THR A 123 -1.28 -4.87 -1.48
C THR A 123 -2.73 -4.56 -1.13
N LEU A 124 -3.69 -5.34 -1.62
CA LEU A 124 -5.11 -5.16 -1.32
C LEU A 124 -5.43 -5.44 0.15
N VAL A 125 -4.80 -6.45 0.76
CA VAL A 125 -4.95 -6.74 2.19
C VAL A 125 -4.47 -5.55 3.02
N PHE A 126 -3.28 -5.01 2.73
CA PHE A 126 -2.78 -3.87 3.49
C PHE A 126 -3.49 -2.55 3.17
N ALA A 127 -4.04 -2.40 1.97
CA ALA A 127 -4.96 -1.31 1.65
C ALA A 127 -6.25 -1.40 2.48
N LEU A 128 -6.76 -2.61 2.71
CA LEU A 128 -7.91 -2.84 3.59
C LEU A 128 -7.59 -2.55 5.05
N VAL A 129 -6.39 -2.93 5.54
CA VAL A 129 -5.93 -2.55 6.88
C VAL A 129 -5.83 -1.02 7.00
N ALA A 130 -5.30 -0.33 5.99
CA ALA A 130 -5.29 1.13 5.96
C ALA A 130 -6.70 1.74 5.93
N ALA A 131 -7.67 1.11 5.25
CA ALA A 131 -9.07 1.52 5.29
C ALA A 131 -9.72 1.35 6.67
N VAL A 132 -9.40 0.27 7.38
CA VAL A 132 -9.80 0.09 8.79
C VAL A 132 -9.17 1.18 9.65
N ALA A 133 -7.88 1.47 9.49
CA ALA A 133 -7.22 2.56 10.21
C ALA A 133 -7.88 3.93 9.94
N ALA A 134 -8.28 4.20 8.70
CA ALA A 134 -8.99 5.42 8.34
C ALA A 134 -10.35 5.52 9.06
N GLY A 135 -11.10 4.41 9.08
CA GLY A 135 -12.35 4.32 9.83
C GLY A 135 -12.15 4.59 11.31
N LEU A 136 -11.15 3.98 11.93
CA LEU A 136 -10.81 4.21 13.35
C LEU A 136 -10.42 5.68 13.60
N ALA A 137 -9.60 6.27 12.73
CA ALA A 137 -9.19 7.67 12.84
C ALA A 137 -10.37 8.64 12.76
N LEU A 138 -11.37 8.36 11.92
CA LEU A 138 -12.60 9.16 11.83
C LEU A 138 -13.39 9.17 13.14
N PHE A 139 -13.39 8.06 13.88
CA PHE A 139 -14.06 7.96 15.18
C PHE A 139 -13.16 8.36 16.37
N GLY A 140 -11.91 8.75 16.11
CA GLY A 140 -10.95 9.11 17.16
C GLY A 140 -10.47 7.93 18.00
N ILE A 141 -10.48 6.72 17.42
CA ILE A 141 -10.13 5.45 18.10
C ILE A 141 -8.69 5.07 17.79
#